data_AF-A0A7C1SNL3-F1
#
_entry.id   AF-A0A7C1SNL3-F1
#
_cell.length_a   1.000
_cell.length_b   1.000
_cell.length_c   1.000
_cell.angle_alpha   90.00
_cell.angle_beta   90.00
_cell.angle_gamma   90.00
#
_symmetry.space_group_name_H-M   'P 1'
#
loop_
_entity.id
_entity.type
_entity.pdbx_description
1 polymer ?
#
loop_
_entity_poly.entity_id
_entity_poly.type
_entity_poly.pdbx_seq_one_letter_code
_entity_poly.pdbx_strand_id
1 'polypeptide(L)'
;MLFRRKHTFKADLQIVVPFFVFLLLTATFFYHFAEGWSWVDSFYFSSTTFITIGHAELLPSSDLSKLFTVGLSFAGVSAFLAVITLVAGETLKKETD
;
A
#
# COMPACT_ATOMS: atom_id res chain seq x y z
N MET A 1 2.47 -3.18 37.33
CA MET A 1 2.99 -3.95 36.17
C MET A 1 2.38 -3.39 34.90
N LEU A 2 2.99 -2.36 34.32
CA LEU A 2 2.60 -1.84 33.02
C LEU A 2 3.05 -2.85 31.97
N PHE A 3 2.10 -3.34 31.17
CA PHE A 3 2.28 -4.33 30.11
C PHE A 3 3.19 -3.74 29.02
N ARG A 4 4.50 -3.76 29.25
CA ARG A 4 5.52 -3.34 28.28
C ARG A 4 5.59 -4.43 27.20
N ARG A 5 4.66 -4.36 26.26
CA ARG A 5 4.55 -5.25 25.10
C ARG A 5 5.78 -5.02 24.21
N LYS A 6 6.89 -5.71 24.48
CA LYS A 6 8.05 -5.85 23.58
C LYS A 6 7.73 -6.81 22.40
N HIS A 7 6.51 -6.79 21.86
CA HIS A 7 6.21 -7.38 20.54
C HIS A 7 6.53 -6.30 19.50
N THR A 8 7.81 -6.01 19.28
CA THR A 8 8.63 -6.48 18.14
C THR A 8 8.22 -5.81 16.83
N PHE A 9 8.66 -4.56 16.63
CA PHE A 9 8.65 -3.84 15.35
C PHE A 9 8.92 -4.75 14.13
N LYS A 10 9.87 -5.69 14.26
CA LYS A 10 10.17 -6.68 13.22
C LYS A 10 8.96 -7.55 12.84
N ALA A 11 8.15 -7.98 13.80
CA ALA A 11 6.94 -8.76 13.56
C ALA A 11 5.85 -7.92 12.89
N ASP A 12 5.67 -6.66 13.31
CA ASP A 12 4.70 -5.76 12.66
C ASP A 12 5.11 -5.48 11.21
N LEU A 13 6.41 -5.22 10.96
CA LEU A 13 6.95 -5.04 9.62
C LEU A 13 6.80 -6.29 8.74
N GLN A 14 7.05 -7.47 9.32
CA GLN A 14 6.88 -8.77 8.65
C GLN A 14 5.43 -9.07 8.26
N ILE A 15 4.45 -8.41 8.86
CA ILE A 15 3.04 -8.57 8.51
C ILE A 15 2.60 -7.48 7.51
N VAL A 16 2.92 -6.22 7.83
CA VAL A 16 2.43 -5.07 7.06
C VAL A 16 3.07 -5.00 5.67
N VAL A 17 4.36 -5.31 5.52
CA VAL A 17 5.04 -5.22 4.21
C VAL A 17 4.51 -6.28 3.24
N PRO A 18 4.41 -7.58 3.57
CA PRO A 18 3.82 -8.56 2.67
C PRO A 18 2.36 -8.27 2.36
N PHE A 19 1.58 -7.76 3.32
CA PHE A 19 0.21 -7.35 3.08
C PHE A 19 0.13 -6.19 2.07
N PHE A 20 0.97 -5.16 2.20
CA PHE A 20 1.06 -4.06 1.25
C PHE A 20 1.46 -4.55 -0.14
N VAL A 21 2.47 -5.42 -0.24
CA VAL A 21 2.90 -6.04 -1.50
C VAL A 21 1.77 -6.86 -2.12
N PHE A 22 1.03 -7.62 -1.32
CA PHE A 22 -0.13 -8.39 -1.78
C PHE A 22 -1.23 -7.50 -2.37
N LEU A 23 -1.57 -6.38 -1.70
CA LEU A 23 -2.51 -5.39 -2.24
C LEU A 23 -2.01 -4.82 -3.57
N LEU A 24 -0.72 -4.50 -3.66
CA LEU A 24 -0.10 -3.94 -4.86
C LEU A 24 -0.16 -4.90 -6.04
N LEU A 25 0.18 -6.17 -5.81
CA LEU A 25 0.09 -7.20 -6.83
C LEU A 25 -1.35 -7.44 -7.25
N THR A 26 -2.28 -7.56 -6.29
CA THR A 26 -3.71 -7.73 -6.59
C THR A 26 -4.24 -6.59 -7.46
N ALA A 27 -3.90 -5.34 -7.15
CA ALA A 27 -4.24 -4.17 -7.94
C ALA A 27 -3.64 -4.25 -9.35
N THR A 28 -2.34 -4.54 -9.44
CA THR A 28 -1.59 -4.59 -10.70
C THR A 28 -2.17 -5.63 -11.64
N PHE A 29 -2.43 -6.83 -11.14
CA PHE A 29 -3.08 -7.90 -11.91
C PHE A 29 -4.48 -7.47 -12.35
N PHE A 30 -5.28 -6.90 -11.43
CA PHE A 30 -6.62 -6.43 -11.77
C PHE A 30 -6.59 -5.42 -12.92
N TYR A 31 -5.80 -4.35 -12.85
CA TYR A 31 -5.77 -3.33 -13.91
C TYR A 31 -5.19 -3.86 -15.22
N HIS A 32 -4.23 -4.79 -15.19
CA HIS A 32 -3.73 -5.41 -16.41
C HIS A 32 -4.84 -6.13 -17.19
N PHE A 33 -5.71 -6.86 -16.49
CA PHE A 33 -6.81 -7.59 -17.14
C PHE A 33 -8.07 -6.76 -17.36
N ALA A 34 -8.42 -5.88 -16.42
CA ALA A 34 -9.66 -5.11 -16.45
C ALA A 34 -9.57 -3.88 -17.36
N GLU A 35 -8.41 -3.21 -17.40
CA GLU A 35 -8.18 -2.00 -18.21
C GLU A 35 -7.28 -2.25 -19.42
N GLY A 36 -6.65 -3.43 -19.53
CA GLY A 36 -5.77 -3.77 -20.64
C GLY A 36 -4.44 -3.00 -20.65
N TRP A 37 -4.08 -2.36 -19.54
CA TRP A 37 -2.84 -1.62 -19.41
C TRP A 37 -1.62 -2.54 -19.39
N SER A 38 -0.43 -2.03 -19.75
CA SER A 38 0.80 -2.81 -19.59
C SER A 38 1.04 -3.16 -18.12
N TRP A 39 1.84 -4.20 -17.84
CA TRP A 39 2.22 -4.55 -16.47
C TRP A 39 2.86 -3.38 -15.73
N VAL A 40 3.65 -2.57 -16.43
CA VAL A 40 4.34 -1.41 -15.87
C VAL A 40 3.34 -0.30 -15.55
N ASP A 41 2.44 0.03 -16.47
CA ASP A 41 1.41 1.06 -16.26
C ASP A 41 0.44 0.67 -15.14
N SER A 42 0.09 -0.61 -15.07
CA SER A 42 -0.78 -1.17 -14.01
C SER A 42 -0.11 -1.07 -12.64
N PHE A 43 1.17 -1.44 -12.56
CA PHE A 43 1.95 -1.34 -11.32
C PHE A 43 2.15 0.12 -10.90
N TYR A 44 2.43 0.98 -11.87
CA TYR A 44 2.63 2.42 -11.66
C TYR A 44 1.35 3.11 -11.18
N PHE A 45 0.20 2.86 -11.81
CA PHE A 45 -1.09 3.37 -11.35
C PHE A 45 -1.45 2.88 -9.94
N SER A 46 -1.25 1.58 -9.67
CA SER A 46 -1.51 0.99 -8.36
C SER A 46 -0.64 1.63 -7.27
N SER A 47 0.65 1.76 -7.55
CA SER A 47 1.62 2.36 -6.61
C SER A 47 1.27 3.81 -6.32
N THR A 48 1.08 4.63 -7.35
CA THR A 48 0.77 6.06 -7.21
C THR A 48 -0.56 6.31 -6.52
N THR A 49 -1.54 5.43 -6.69
CA THR A 49 -2.83 5.49 -5.97
C THR A 49 -2.65 5.22 -4.47
N PHE A 50 -1.88 4.19 -4.10
CA PHE A 50 -1.71 3.82 -2.68
C PHE A 50 -0.89 4.82 -1.88
N ILE A 51 0.07 5.49 -2.54
CA ILE A 51 0.87 6.54 -1.91
C ILE A 51 0.28 7.94 -2.13
N THR A 52 -0.97 8.03 -2.62
CA THR A 52 -1.74 9.26 -2.81
C THR A 52 -1.15 10.31 -3.77
N ILE A 53 -0.23 9.89 -4.67
CA ILE A 53 0.24 10.76 -5.77
C ILE A 53 -0.86 10.88 -6.84
N GLY A 54 -1.49 9.75 -7.19
CA GLY A 54 -2.46 9.64 -8.28
C GLY A 54 -1.84 9.79 -9.67
N HIS A 55 -2.59 9.42 -10.71
CA HIS A 55 -2.20 9.61 -12.11
C HIS A 55 -3.29 10.32 -12.90
N ALA A 56 -2.90 11.29 -13.74
CA ALA A 56 -3.86 12.08 -14.53
C ALA A 56 -4.26 11.40 -15.84
N GLU A 57 -3.36 10.61 -16.44
CA GLU A 57 -3.57 10.02 -17.77
C GLU A 57 -4.06 8.56 -17.72
N LEU A 58 -3.86 7.89 -16.59
CA LEU A 58 -4.29 6.50 -16.37
C LEU A 58 -5.47 6.56 -15.42
N LEU A 59 -6.68 6.43 -15.96
CA LEU A 59 -7.92 6.51 -15.21
C LEU A 59 -8.76 5.26 -15.51
N PRO A 60 -9.32 4.59 -14.49
CA PRO A 60 -10.20 3.45 -14.68
C PRO A 60 -11.39 3.82 -15.58
N SER A 61 -11.54 3.12 -16.69
CA SER A 61 -12.56 3.43 -17.70
C SER A 61 -13.92 2.82 -17.32
N SER A 62 -13.92 1.63 -16.71
CA SER A 62 -15.12 0.89 -16.35
C SER A 62 -15.64 1.24 -14.93
N ASP A 63 -16.95 1.16 -14.73
CA ASP A 63 -17.55 1.42 -13.41
C ASP A 63 -17.12 0.39 -12.36
N LEU A 64 -16.88 -0.86 -12.79
CA LEU A 64 -16.31 -1.90 -11.93
C LEU A 64 -14.91 -1.52 -11.45
N SER A 65 -14.04 -1.09 -12.36
CA SER A 65 -12.68 -0.69 -12.02
C SER A 65 -12.65 0.56 -11.14
N LYS A 66 -13.56 1.52 -11.35
CA LYS A 66 -13.71 2.69 -10.46
C LYS A 66 -14.09 2.28 -9.05
N LEU A 67 -15.10 1.40 -8.89
CA LEU A 67 -15.49 0.90 -7.57
C LEU A 67 -14.36 0.11 -6.90
N PHE A 68 -13.66 -0.71 -7.67
CA PHE A 68 -12.48 -1.42 -7.19
C PHE A 68 -11.38 -0.46 -6.72
N THR A 69 -11.11 0.59 -7.50
CA THR A 69 -10.14 1.65 -7.16
C THR A 69 -10.50 2.30 -5.83
N VAL A 70 -11.76 2.69 -5.64
CA VAL A 70 -12.24 3.30 -4.39
C VAL A 70 -12.00 2.34 -3.22
N GLY A 71 -12.48 1.10 -3.30
CA GLY A 71 -12.33 0.13 -2.22
C GLY A 71 -10.86 -0.17 -1.87
N LEU A 72 -10.02 -0.39 -2.88
CA LEU A 72 -8.63 -0.76 -2.68
C LEU A 72 -7.77 0.44 -2.26
N SER A 73 -8.14 1.67 -2.62
CA SER A 73 -7.41 2.88 -2.20
C SER A 73 -7.40 3.05 -0.68
N PHE A 74 -8.52 2.81 0.01
CA PHE A 74 -8.57 2.87 1.47
C PHE A 74 -7.64 1.84 2.13
N ALA A 75 -7.60 0.61 1.60
CA ALA A 75 -6.71 -0.44 2.08
C ALA A 75 -5.23 -0.14 1.77
N GLY A 76 -4.94 0.32 0.56
CA GLY A 76 -3.59 0.65 0.12
C GLY A 76 -2.99 1.83 0.88
N VAL A 77 -3.75 2.92 1.05
CA VAL A 77 -3.32 4.11 1.81
C VAL A 77 -3.10 3.78 3.28
N SER A 78 -4.02 3.03 3.91
CA SER A 78 -3.87 2.64 5.32
C SER A 78 -2.65 1.75 5.54
N ALA A 79 -2.40 0.77 4.66
CA ALA A 79 -1.21 -0.06 4.70
C ALA A 79 0.07 0.75 4.48
N PHE A 80 0.08 1.69 3.53
CA PHE A 80 1.23 2.57 3.28
C PHE A 80 1.55 3.46 4.48
N LEU A 81 0.53 4.07 5.10
CA LEU A 81 0.69 4.86 6.33
C LEU A 81 1.24 4.02 7.49
N ALA A 82 0.82 2.75 7.61
CA ALA A 82 1.36 1.83 8.60
C ALA A 82 2.85 1.55 8.36
N VAL A 83 3.27 1.33 7.11
CA VAL A 83 4.70 1.17 6.76
C VAL A 83 5.49 2.41 7.17
N ILE A 84 5.02 3.61 6.81
CA ILE A 84 5.69 4.87 7.17
C ILE A 84 5.82 4.99 8.69
N THR A 85 4.74 4.76 9.43
CA THR A 85 4.71 4.92 10.89
C THR A 85 5.69 3.97 11.57
N LEU A 86 5.76 2.71 11.12
CA LEU A 86 6.70 1.72 11.64
C LEU A 86 8.14 2.13 11.37
N VAL A 87 8.46 2.53 10.13
CA VAL A 87 9.83 2.93 9.74
C VAL A 87 10.26 4.21 10.47
N ALA A 88 9.38 5.20 10.58
CA ALA A 88 9.64 6.44 11.30
C ALA A 88 9.87 6.18 12.79
N GLY A 89 9.04 5.33 13.41
CA GLY A 89 9.16 4.97 14.83
C GLY A 89 10.51 4.35 15.19
N GLU A 90 11.06 3.47 14.34
CA GLU A 90 12.39 2.90 14.59
C GLU A 90 13.54 3.86 14.31
N THR A 91 13.38 4.74 13.32
CA THR A 91 14.42 5.73 13.01
C THR A 91 14.58 6.71 14.18
N LEU A 92 13.47 7.18 14.75
CA LEU A 92 13.49 8.07 15.91
C LEU A 92 14.05 7.39 17.17
N LYS A 93 13.77 6.10 17.35
CA LYS A 93 14.28 5.32 18.47
C LYS A 93 15.80 5.15 18.40
N LYS A 94 16.37 4.90 17.22
CA LYS A 94 17.82 4.77 17.02
C LYS A 94 18.60 6.06 17.29
N GLU A 95 17.98 7.22 17.11
CA GLU A 95 18.63 8.51 17.34
C GLU A 95 18.66 8.91 18.82
N THR A 96 17.80 8.31 19.65
CA THR A 96 17.68 8.63 21.08
C THR A 96 18.51 7.69 21.98
N ASP A 97 18.97 6.55 21.44
CA ASP A 97 19.84 5.56 22.10
C ASP A 97 21.33 5.84 21.78
#